data_AF-A0A376YD11-F1
#
_entry.id   AF-A0A376YD11-F1
#
_cell.length_a   1.000
_cell.length_b   1.000
_cell.length_c   1.000
_cell.angle_alpha   90.00
_cell.angle_beta   90.00
_cell.angle_gamma   90.00
#
_symmetry.space_group_name_H-M   'P 1'
#
loop_
_entity.id
_entity.type
_entity.pdbx_description
1 polymer ?
#
loop_
_entity_poly.entity_id
_entity_poly.type
_entity_poly.pdbx_seq_one_letter_code
_entity_poly.pdbx_strand_id
1 'polypeptide(L)' 'MKAPGLGRLCFSLEDKGDYRTIDVRAFWHPHGMPGLFYWLLMIPAHLFIFRGMAKQIARLAEQSTD' A
#
# COMPACT_ATOMS: atom_id res chain seq x y z
N MET A 1 9.17 -10.00 -18.05
CA MET A 1 8.72 -10.94 -17.01
C MET A 1 7.25 -10.64 -16.70
N LYS A 2 6.33 -11.58 -16.92
CA LYS A 2 4.89 -11.39 -16.65
C LYS A 2 4.59 -11.80 -15.21
N ALA A 3 4.29 -10.84 -14.35
CA ALA A 3 3.68 -11.14 -13.06
C ALA A 3 2.27 -11.72 -13.33
N PRO A 4 1.87 -12.85 -12.72
CA PRO A 4 0.57 -13.48 -12.93
C PRO A 4 -0.51 -12.73 -12.14
N GLY A 5 -0.66 -11.43 -12.40
CA GLY A 5 -1.58 -10.56 -11.68
C GLY A 5 -1.41 -9.09 -12.05
N LEU A 6 -2.52 -8.36 -12.01
CA LEU A 6 -2.53 -6.90 -12.07
C LEU A 6 -2.57 -6.40 -10.63
N GLY A 7 -1.48 -5.77 -10.21
CA GLY A 7 -1.43 -4.98 -8.98
C GLY A 7 -1.67 -3.51 -9.31
N ARG A 8 -2.63 -2.88 -8.66
CA ARG A 8 -2.84 -1.43 -8.72
C ARG A 8 -2.61 -0.86 -7.33
N LEU A 9 -1.76 0.15 -7.23
CA LEU A 9 -1.56 0.90 -6.00
C LEU A 9 -2.13 2.30 -6.20
N CYS A 10 -3.08 2.68 -5.34
CA CYS A 10 -3.72 3.98 -5.33
C CYS A 10 -3.30 4.71 -4.06
N PHE A 11 -2.92 5.98 -4.23
CA PHE A 11 -2.65 6.90 -3.14
C PHE A 11 -3.67 8.01 -3.20
N SER A 12 -4.29 8.33 -2.07
CA SER A 12 -5.19 9.47 -1.94
C SER A 12 -4.74 10.31 -0.77
N LEU A 13 -4.63 11.61 -1.00
CA LEU A 13 -4.27 12.59 0.02
C LEU A 13 -5.50 13.45 0.28
N GLU A 14 -5.89 13.56 1.54
CA GLU A 14 -6.95 14.46 1.97
C GLU A 14 -6.34 15.50 2.91
N ASP A 15 -6.46 16.77 2.55
CA ASP A 15 -6.01 17.88 3.38
C ASP A 15 -7.13 18.28 4.35
N LYS A 16 -6.83 18.27 5.65
CA LYS A 16 -7.75 18.68 6.72
C LYS A 16 -7.35 20.02 7.35
N GLY A 17 -6.41 20.75 6.75
CA GLY A 17 -5.88 22.01 7.26
C GLY A 17 -4.76 21.79 8.28
N ASP A 18 -5.11 21.30 9.46
CA ASP A 18 -4.15 21.08 10.56
C ASP A 18 -3.29 19.83 10.37
N TYR A 19 -3.82 18.84 9.66
CA TYR A 19 -3.14 17.60 9.31
C TYR A 19 -3.58 17.11 7.94
N ARG A 20 -2.77 16.23 7.34
CA ARG A 20 -3.09 15.57 6.08
C ARG A 20 -3.23 14.07 6.30
N THR A 21 -4.27 13.49 5.72
CA THR A 21 -4.49 12.05 5.77
C THR A 21 -4.06 11.43 4.45
N ILE A 22 -3.24 10.37 4.52
CA ILE A 22 -2.82 9.60 3.34
C ILE A 22 -3.47 8.22 3.41
N ASP A 23 -4.27 7.91 2.40
CA ASP A 23 -4.85 6.59 2.18
C ASP A 23 -4.05 5.86 1.09
N VAL A 24 -3.59 4.65 1.41
CA VAL A 24 -2.81 3.80 0.50
C VAL A 24 -3.60 2.50 0.29
N ARG A 25 -4.12 2.31 -0.91
CA ARG A 25 -4.90 1.12 -1.27
C ARG A 25 -4.21 0.33 -2.37
N ALA A 26 -3.91 -0.93 -2.06
CA ALA A 26 -3.39 -1.88 -3.02
C ALA A 26 -4.51 -2.84 -3.44
N PHE A 27 -4.82 -2.83 -4.74
CA PHE A 27 -5.72 -3.79 -5.36
C PHE A 27 -4.90 -4.88 -6.03
N TRP A 28 -5.21 -6.13 -5.70
CA TRP A 28 -4.63 -7.29 -6.36
C TRP A 28 -5.75 -8.09 -6.99
N HIS A 29 -5.67 -8.31 -8.30
CA HIS A 29 -6.60 -9.18 -9.01
C HIS A 29 -5.91 -10.52 -9.31
N PRO A 30 -6.08 -11.56 -8.46
CA PRO A 30 -5.45 -12.85 -8.69
C PRO A 30 -6.08 -13.52 -9.93
N HIS A 31 -5.25 -14.08 -10.81
CA HIS A 31 -5.74 -14.90 -11.91
C HIS A 31 -5.62 -16.39 -11.53
N GLY A 32 -6.74 -17.00 -11.14
CA GLY A 32 -6.85 -18.44 -10.84
C GLY A 32 -6.54 -18.86 -9.39
N MET A 33 -6.79 -20.15 -9.11
CA MET A 33 -6.65 -20.79 -7.77
C MET A 33 -5.23 -20.72 -7.17
N PRO A 34 -4.13 -20.90 -7.93
CA PRO A 34 -2.77 -20.76 -7.39
C PRO A 34 -2.46 -19.33 -6.93
N GLY A 35 -3.03 -18.34 -7.63
CA GLY A 35 -2.89 -16.93 -7.27
C GLY A 35 -3.55 -16.57 -5.95
N LEU A 36 -4.62 -17.28 -5.57
CA LEU A 36 -5.31 -17.09 -4.29
C LEU A 36 -4.48 -17.60 -3.10
N PHE A 37 -3.84 -18.77 -3.24
CA PHE A 37 -2.93 -19.31 -2.23
C PHE A 37 -1.70 -18.43 -2.03
N TYR A 38 -1.10 -17.97 -3.12
CA TYR A 38 0.00 -17.01 -3.08
C TYR A 38 -0.44 -15.72 -2.37
N TRP A 39 -1.63 -15.21 -2.70
CA TRP A 39 -2.16 -14.02 -2.08
C TRP A 39 -2.36 -14.19 -0.57
N LEU A 40 -3.02 -15.27 -0.12
CA LEU A 40 -3.26 -15.58 1.29
C LEU A 40 -1.95 -15.69 2.10
N LEU A 41 -0.94 -16.40 1.58
CA LEU A 41 0.36 -16.52 2.24
C LEU A 41 1.07 -15.17 2.36
N MET A 42 0.84 -14.28 1.39
CA MET A 42 1.50 -12.98 1.31
C MET A 42 0.73 -11.85 2.03
N ILE A 43 -0.53 -12.04 2.44
CA ILE A 43 -1.29 -11.05 3.25
C ILE A 43 -0.48 -10.49 4.43
N PRO A 44 0.11 -11.31 5.32
CA PRO A 44 0.85 -10.78 6.47
C PRO A 44 2.05 -9.93 6.05
N ALA A 45 2.76 -10.34 5.00
CA ALA A 45 3.89 -9.57 4.46
C ALA A 45 3.43 -8.24 3.85
N HIS A 46 2.33 -8.22 3.10
CA HIS A 46 1.76 -7.01 2.52
C HIS A 46 1.31 -6.03 3.60
N LEU A 47 0.62 -6.50 4.64
CA LEU A 47 0.21 -5.64 5.76
C LEU A 47 1.42 -5.00 6.47
N PHE A 48 2.50 -5.75 6.63
CA PHE A 48 3.73 -5.22 7.22
C PHE A 48 4.37 -4.13 6.34
N ILE A 49 4.50 -4.39 5.03
CA ILE A 49 5.09 -3.45 4.07
C ILE A 49 4.24 -2.18 3.97
N PHE A 50 2.91 -2.29 3.84
CA PHE A 50 2.03 -1.13 3.70
C PHE A 50 2.00 -0.27 4.97
N ARG A 51 1.98 -0.88 6.17
CA ARG A 51 2.10 -0.12 7.43
C ARG A 51 3.43 0.61 7.53
N GLY A 52 4.53 -0.06 7.20
CA GLY A 52 5.86 0.54 7.22
C GLY A 52 5.95 1.72 6.25
N MET A 53 5.44 1.55 5.03
CA MET A 53 5.44 2.57 4.01
C MET A 53 4.62 3.80 4.42
N ALA A 54 3.40 3.63 4.92
CA ALA A 54 2.58 4.75 5.39
C ALA A 54 3.25 5.52 6.53
N LYS A 55 3.84 4.81 7.52
CA LYS A 55 4.56 5.44 8.63
C LYS A 55 5.80 6.21 8.16
N GLN A 56 6.54 5.65 7.21
CA GLN A 56 7.74 6.30 6.68
C GLN A 56 7.39 7.54 5.86
N ILE A 57 6.33 7.50 5.06
CA ILE A 57 5.83 8.67 4.32
C ILE A 57 5.45 9.79 5.29
N ALA A 58 4.71 9.48 6.36
CA ALA A 58 4.34 10.47 7.37
C ALA A 58 5.58 11.10 8.03
N ARG A 59 6.55 10.26 8.44
CA ARG A 59 7.81 10.74 9.04
C ARG A 59 8.61 11.65 8.10
N LEU A 60 8.72 11.28 6.82
CA LEU A 60 9.44 12.08 5.83
C LEU A 60 8.72 13.42 5.56
N ALA A 61 7.38 13.41 5.53
CA ALA A 61 6.59 14.62 5.34
C ALA A 61 6.79 15.61 6.50
N GLU A 62 6.80 15.13 7.74
CA GLU A 62 7.09 15.94 8.93
C GLU A 62 8.49 16.55 8.87
N GLN A 63 9.50 15.78 8.44
CA GLN A 63 10.90 16.23 8.34
C GLN A 63 11.13 17.26 7.22
N SER A 64 10.33 17.23 6.15
CA SER A 64 10.46 18.14 5.01
C SER A 64 9.85 19.53 5.23
N THR A 65 9.20 19.74 6.37
CA THR A 65 8.52 21.01 6.72
C THR A 65 9.41 21.92 7.60
N ASP A 66 10.66 21.54 7.86
CA ASP A 66 11.73 22.36 8.45
C ASP A 66 12.53 23.09 7.35
#